data_AF-A0A5A7VWE5-F1
#
_entry.id   AF-A0A5A7VWE5-F1
#
_cell.length_a   1.000
_cell.length_b   1.000
_cell.length_c   1.000
_cell.angle_alpha   90.00
_cell.angle_beta   90.00
_cell.angle_gamma   90.00
#
_symmetry.space_group_name_H-M   'P 1'
#
loop_
_entity.id
_entity.type
_entity.pdbx_description
1 polymer ?
#
loop_
_entity_poly.entity_id
_entity_poly.type
_entity_poly.pdbx_seq_one_letter_code
_entity_poly.pdbx_strand_id
1 'polypeptide(L)'
;MPREENDHAPFAAVFSPREFDDPTMAHMQPKTDATLDAGETGSRVQIAASPYLGGQEVDFSMLDDRRGGNVLLDPVSMADLLRNGFVYPPHSIYSDVKVATLGFDPAQDLYDQPRFHFALQSSDASSRPAAAAVDDAQLLKTYHRLLCDAVLRSTQDMQSPWLLQSGGKDSTSLAIAVAEVSPRTTCFTYLGGPEENEVASARRVARELGLRHEMLICDPGRAYDRYLAMVPEMPLLAADFALLSYADMATEVGIRGGDGIIDGLGSDVYFGAPVSRRQRMISMLAWGMPLPPWLFRIGPVRRSFKCCYALGTLQMGRFERLFPGSRFTDAEVDDLLGRPVAARSRKRLGTYRDDIDAVDSAEAVRRISLAIVESNAFAKGMYTARAMSLRVGYPFCDARLRDWVFHHLPDDRLIGPGGVNKVLVRRHIESRFQHLPYMTAKGSFRFDLCGLARQRFDQVHAFALEGRALLPGAAHWLESHRSRLDNKYFASKFYLLAVMLPWLLSRTSGSRVVGVNEGSAE
;
A
#
# COMPACT_ATOMS: atom_id res chain seq x y z
N MET A 1 17.00 -40.92 27.89
CA MET A 1 18.11 -41.63 27.22
C MET A 1 17.82 -43.13 27.28
N PRO A 2 18.21 -43.93 26.29
CA PRO A 2 19.18 -43.66 25.20
C PRO A 2 18.47 -43.28 23.88
N ARG A 3 18.96 -42.37 23.03
CA ARG A 3 20.25 -42.24 22.29
C ARG A 3 20.40 -43.24 21.15
N GLU A 4 20.52 -42.67 19.94
CA GLU A 4 21.27 -43.06 18.73
C GLU A 4 20.45 -42.69 17.48
N GLU A 5 20.99 -42.09 16.42
CA GLU A 5 22.28 -41.45 16.20
C GLU A 5 22.16 -40.52 14.98
N ASN A 6 23.02 -39.50 14.95
CA ASN A 6 23.24 -38.60 13.83
C ASN A 6 23.70 -39.36 12.58
N ASP A 7 23.34 -38.86 11.39
CA ASP A 7 24.36 -38.77 10.35
C ASP A 7 24.27 -37.47 9.56
N HIS A 8 25.44 -36.83 9.45
CA HIS A 8 25.67 -35.52 8.87
C HIS A 8 25.88 -35.61 7.36
N ALA A 9 25.31 -34.67 6.61
CA ALA A 9 25.98 -34.09 5.44
C ALA A 9 25.48 -32.65 5.20
N PRO A 10 26.37 -31.65 5.10
CA PRO A 10 25.98 -30.27 4.85
C PRO A 10 25.83 -30.03 3.34
N PHE A 11 24.63 -29.67 2.89
CA PHE A 11 24.49 -29.01 1.59
C PHE A 11 24.91 -27.55 1.76
N ALA A 12 26.20 -27.29 1.52
CA ALA A 12 26.69 -25.96 1.22
C ALA A 12 25.95 -25.44 -0.02
N ALA A 13 25.07 -24.46 0.17
CA ALA A 13 24.50 -23.71 -0.94
C ALA A 13 25.62 -22.86 -1.55
N VAL A 14 26.16 -23.35 -2.67
CA VAL A 14 27.03 -22.59 -3.56
C VAL A 14 26.18 -21.48 -4.20
N PHE A 15 26.14 -20.32 -3.56
CA PHE A 15 25.76 -19.07 -4.22
C PHE A 15 27.05 -18.46 -4.78
N SER A 16 27.27 -18.67 -6.08
CA SER A 16 28.23 -17.89 -6.86
C SER A 16 27.44 -16.79 -7.59
N PRO A 17 27.76 -15.50 -7.42
CA PRO A 17 27.21 -14.44 -8.24
C PRO A 17 28.05 -14.34 -9.52
N ARG A 18 27.65 -15.05 -10.57
CA ARG A 18 28.10 -14.79 -11.94
C ARG A 18 26.94 -15.00 -12.90
N GLU A 19 26.40 -13.89 -13.40
CA GLU A 19 25.87 -13.72 -14.75
C GLU A 19 25.24 -12.33 -14.85
N PHE A 20 26.06 -11.33 -15.18
CA PHE A 20 25.70 -10.13 -15.95
C PHE A 20 27.01 -9.47 -16.38
N ASP A 21 27.74 -10.13 -17.29
CA ASP A 21 28.78 -9.50 -18.08
C ASP A 21 28.68 -10.09 -19.49
N ASP A 22 28.15 -9.31 -20.43
CA ASP A 22 28.42 -9.49 -21.86
C ASP A 22 29.02 -8.17 -22.37
N PRO A 23 30.34 -8.12 -22.63
CA PRO A 23 31.01 -6.95 -23.15
C PRO A 23 31.24 -7.13 -24.66
N THR A 24 30.47 -6.46 -25.51
CA THR A 24 30.94 -6.05 -26.85
C THR A 24 29.96 -5.09 -27.50
N MET A 25 30.36 -3.81 -27.62
CA MET A 25 30.37 -3.04 -28.87
C MET A 25 30.58 -1.55 -28.57
N ALA A 26 31.82 -1.13 -28.81
CA ALA A 26 32.22 0.10 -29.50
C ALA A 26 31.70 1.46 -29.01
N HIS A 27 32.69 2.25 -28.57
CA HIS A 27 32.72 3.71 -28.56
C HIS A 27 31.95 4.36 -29.70
N MET A 28 30.87 5.07 -29.36
CA MET A 28 30.40 6.21 -30.14
C MET A 28 29.83 7.23 -29.16
N GLN A 29 30.61 8.28 -28.89
CA GLN A 29 30.14 9.45 -28.16
C GLN A 29 29.01 10.11 -28.97
N PRO A 30 27.81 10.33 -28.40
CA PRO A 30 26.90 11.30 -28.96
C PRO A 30 27.32 12.68 -28.47
N LYS A 31 27.60 13.55 -29.45
CA LYS A 31 27.76 14.99 -29.29
C LYS A 31 26.61 15.56 -28.46
N THR A 32 26.99 16.36 -27.48
CA THR A 32 26.15 17.35 -26.80
C THR A 32 25.63 18.36 -27.81
N ASP A 33 24.35 18.29 -28.15
CA ASP A 33 23.60 19.45 -28.62
C ASP A 33 22.53 19.78 -27.57
N ALA A 34 22.83 20.84 -26.82
CA ALA A 34 21.90 21.55 -25.99
C ALA A 34 21.00 22.41 -26.88
N THR A 35 19.69 22.29 -26.71
CA THR A 35 18.72 23.37 -26.46
C THR A 35 17.32 22.78 -26.59
N LEU A 36 16.79 22.32 -25.47
CA LEU A 36 15.34 22.22 -25.29
C LEU A 36 14.97 23.29 -24.26
N ASP A 37 13.99 24.10 -24.64
CA ASP A 37 13.46 25.26 -23.95
C ASP A 37 13.47 25.13 -22.42
N ALA A 38 14.08 26.13 -21.79
CA ALA A 38 13.81 26.49 -20.40
C ALA A 38 12.39 27.05 -20.30
N GLY A 39 11.38 26.19 -20.46
CA GLY A 39 10.02 26.47 -20.05
C GLY A 39 9.98 26.61 -18.53
N GLU A 40 9.38 27.69 -18.05
CA GLU A 40 9.20 28.09 -16.65
C GLU A 40 9.32 26.92 -15.66
N THR A 41 10.44 26.89 -14.92
CA THR A 41 10.65 25.92 -13.85
C THR A 41 9.66 26.23 -12.73
N GLY A 42 8.53 25.50 -12.72
CA GLY A 42 7.69 25.40 -11.55
C GLY A 42 8.54 25.10 -10.32
N SER A 43 8.24 25.77 -9.20
CA SER A 43 8.98 25.60 -7.95
C SER A 43 9.05 24.11 -7.58
N ARG A 44 10.28 23.58 -7.41
CA ARG A 44 10.49 22.20 -6.94
C ARG A 44 9.95 22.07 -5.52
N VAL A 45 9.09 21.07 -5.29
CA VAL A 45 8.46 20.81 -3.98
C VAL A 45 8.88 19.45 -3.44
N GLN A 46 9.33 19.40 -2.19
CA GLN A 46 9.63 18.16 -1.48
C GLN A 46 8.78 18.04 -0.22
N ILE A 47 8.11 16.90 -0.05
CA ILE A 47 7.18 16.63 1.06
C ILE A 47 7.70 15.44 1.88
N ALA A 48 7.75 15.59 3.20
CA ALA A 48 7.94 14.47 4.11
C ALA A 48 6.59 13.81 4.41
N ALA A 49 6.31 12.65 3.80
CA ALA A 49 4.99 12.03 3.86
C ALA A 49 4.93 10.72 4.66
N SER A 50 6.01 10.33 5.32
CA SER A 50 6.02 9.12 6.15
C SER A 50 5.49 9.42 7.56
N PRO A 51 4.47 8.68 8.04
CA PRO A 51 4.02 8.79 9.43
C PRO A 51 5.07 8.40 10.48
N TYR A 52 6.20 7.82 10.06
CA TYR A 52 7.32 7.47 10.95
C TYR A 52 8.30 8.61 11.21
N LEU A 53 8.25 9.69 10.42
CA LEU A 53 9.22 10.79 10.46
C LEU A 53 8.85 11.89 11.48
N GLY A 54 7.70 11.78 12.14
CA GLY A 54 7.27 12.70 13.18
C GLY A 54 5.80 12.49 13.53
N GLY A 55 5.41 12.74 14.78
CA GLY A 55 4.01 12.60 15.24
C GLY A 55 3.06 13.69 14.73
N GLN A 56 3.43 14.44 13.70
CA GLN A 56 2.64 15.50 13.10
C GLN A 56 2.00 15.01 11.80
N GLU A 57 0.81 15.54 11.50
CA GLU A 57 0.12 15.28 10.24
C GLU A 57 0.97 15.75 9.05
N VAL A 58 0.90 15.01 7.93
CA VAL A 58 1.63 15.36 6.71
C VAL A 58 1.04 16.64 6.11
N ASP A 59 1.87 17.66 5.95
CA ASP A 59 1.46 18.91 5.34
C ASP A 59 1.49 18.81 3.80
N PHE A 60 0.31 18.92 3.19
CA PHE A 60 0.13 18.96 1.74
C PHE A 60 -0.21 20.37 1.22
N SER A 61 -0.15 21.41 2.05
CA SER A 61 -0.54 22.78 1.68
C SER A 61 0.23 23.30 0.46
N MET A 62 1.49 22.89 0.30
CA MET A 62 2.33 23.22 -0.87
C MET A 62 1.78 22.68 -2.21
N LEU A 63 0.79 21.80 -2.17
CA LEU A 63 0.11 21.25 -3.35
C LEU A 63 -1.25 21.88 -3.61
N ASP A 64 -1.73 22.78 -2.75
CA ASP A 64 -3.06 23.38 -2.89
C ASP A 64 -3.16 24.23 -4.18
N ASP A 65 -2.07 24.91 -4.58
CA ASP A 65 -1.98 25.67 -5.83
C ASP A 65 -1.94 24.79 -7.10
N ARG A 66 -1.75 23.47 -6.93
CA ARG A 66 -1.69 22.51 -8.04
C ARG A 66 -3.07 21.91 -8.36
N ARG A 67 -4.12 22.40 -7.71
CA ARG A 67 -5.51 22.00 -7.97
C ARG A 67 -6.04 22.78 -9.18
N GLY A 68 -6.36 22.08 -10.26
CA GLY A 68 -7.05 22.64 -11.43
C GLY A 68 -6.20 23.52 -12.37
N GLY A 69 -4.87 23.47 -12.28
CA GLY A 69 -3.93 24.21 -13.14
C GLY A 69 -3.17 23.32 -14.13
N ASN A 70 -2.37 23.93 -15.02
CA ASN A 70 -1.53 23.24 -16.01
C ASN A 70 -0.35 22.51 -15.34
N VAL A 71 -0.65 21.42 -14.62
CA VAL A 71 0.35 20.66 -13.85
C VAL A 71 1.18 19.75 -14.75
N LEU A 72 2.47 19.63 -14.43
CA LEU A 72 3.38 18.75 -15.13
C LEU A 72 3.32 17.34 -14.54
N LEU A 73 2.49 16.48 -15.15
CA LEU A 73 2.39 15.07 -14.79
C LEU A 73 3.63 14.29 -15.27
N ASP A 74 4.06 13.30 -14.48
CA ASP A 74 5.18 12.42 -14.84
C ASP A 74 4.68 11.10 -15.48
N PRO A 75 4.96 10.87 -16.77
CA PRO A 75 4.55 9.64 -17.46
C PRO A 75 5.13 8.36 -16.84
N VAL A 76 6.31 8.43 -16.23
CA VAL A 76 6.92 7.27 -15.57
C VAL A 76 6.16 6.95 -14.29
N SER A 77 5.66 7.96 -13.59
CA SER A 77 4.81 7.77 -12.41
C SER A 77 3.41 7.23 -12.75
N MET A 78 2.85 7.61 -13.91
CA MET A 78 1.64 6.96 -14.43
C MET A 78 1.87 5.48 -14.72
N ALA A 79 3.03 5.13 -15.28
CA ALA A 79 3.43 3.74 -15.48
C ALA A 79 3.61 3.00 -14.14
N ASP A 80 4.18 3.64 -13.12
CA ASP A 80 4.30 3.06 -11.78
C ASP A 80 2.91 2.73 -11.20
N LEU A 81 1.92 3.62 -11.33
CA LEU A 81 0.55 3.36 -10.86
C LEU A 81 -0.11 2.19 -11.58
N LEU A 82 -0.01 2.13 -12.91
CA LEU A 82 -0.57 1.02 -13.70
C LEU A 82 0.12 -0.33 -13.40
N ARG A 83 1.43 -0.28 -13.08
CA ARG A 83 2.21 -1.46 -12.73
C ARG A 83 2.07 -1.85 -11.27
N ASN A 84 1.91 -0.93 -10.32
CA ASN A 84 2.10 -1.29 -8.90
C ASN A 84 0.99 -0.78 -8.00
N GLY A 85 0.08 0.05 -8.51
CA GLY A 85 -0.92 0.74 -7.72
C GLY A 85 -0.35 1.93 -6.94
N PHE A 86 0.93 2.28 -7.10
CA PHE A 86 1.55 3.43 -6.44
C PHE A 86 2.74 3.95 -7.25
N VAL A 87 3.19 5.16 -6.93
CA VAL A 87 4.40 5.75 -7.50
C VAL A 87 5.60 5.42 -6.60
N TYR A 88 6.70 4.93 -7.19
CA TYR A 88 7.91 4.63 -6.43
C TYR A 88 8.50 5.88 -5.77
N PRO A 89 8.67 5.92 -4.45
CA PRO A 89 9.36 7.02 -3.79
C PRO A 89 10.83 7.15 -4.27
N PRO A 90 11.40 8.36 -4.35
CA PRO A 90 10.84 9.61 -3.88
C PRO A 90 9.97 10.31 -4.92
N HIS A 91 9.58 9.66 -6.01
CA HIS A 91 8.75 10.27 -7.04
C HIS A 91 7.30 10.42 -6.59
N SER A 92 6.60 11.38 -7.18
CA SER A 92 5.14 11.52 -7.09
C SER A 92 4.54 11.47 -8.50
N ILE A 93 3.22 11.59 -8.59
CA ILE A 93 2.52 11.69 -9.89
C ILE A 93 2.87 12.98 -10.65
N TYR A 94 3.35 14.01 -9.96
CA TYR A 94 3.87 15.24 -10.55
C TYR A 94 5.38 15.11 -10.79
N SER A 95 5.85 15.65 -11.91
CA SER A 95 7.27 15.61 -12.32
C SER A 95 8.18 16.46 -11.43
N ASP A 96 7.63 17.51 -10.85
CA ASP A 96 8.30 18.53 -10.06
C ASP A 96 7.96 18.45 -8.57
N VAL A 97 7.37 17.33 -8.10
CA VAL A 97 7.13 17.07 -6.67
C VAL A 97 7.79 15.76 -6.24
N LYS A 98 8.57 15.81 -5.17
CA LYS A 98 9.18 14.64 -4.51
C LYS A 98 8.54 14.37 -3.15
N VAL A 99 8.53 13.10 -2.78
CA VAL A 99 7.92 12.61 -1.54
C VAL A 99 8.93 11.75 -0.79
N ALA A 100 9.43 12.25 0.33
CA ALA A 100 10.24 11.48 1.27
C ALA A 100 9.33 10.54 2.07
N THR A 101 9.49 9.24 1.84
CA THR A 101 8.83 8.18 2.63
C THR A 101 9.84 7.52 3.56
N LEU A 102 9.42 6.51 4.32
CA LEU A 102 10.34 5.73 5.16
C LEU A 102 11.53 5.22 4.33
N GLY A 103 12.73 5.48 4.83
CA GLY A 103 14.00 5.15 4.18
C GLY A 103 14.61 6.27 3.33
N PHE A 104 13.88 7.37 3.10
CA PHE A 104 14.47 8.61 2.57
C PHE A 104 14.61 9.64 3.68
N ASP A 105 15.76 10.30 3.75
CA ASP A 105 15.97 11.45 4.62
C ASP A 105 15.29 12.69 4.02
N PRO A 106 14.32 13.33 4.70
CA PRO A 106 13.69 14.57 4.23
C PRO A 106 14.66 15.74 4.03
N ALA A 107 15.85 15.70 4.64
CA ALA A 107 16.88 16.72 4.47
C ALA A 107 17.70 16.52 3.18
N GLN A 108 17.65 15.35 2.55
CA GLN A 108 18.32 15.08 1.29
C GLN A 108 17.61 15.77 0.12
N ASP A 109 18.34 16.29 -0.88
CA ASP A 109 17.74 16.68 -2.16
C ASP A 109 17.32 15.43 -2.96
N LEU A 110 16.01 15.22 -3.11
CA LEU A 110 15.45 14.05 -3.79
C LEU A 110 15.32 14.21 -5.32
N TYR A 111 15.75 15.33 -5.90
CA TYR A 111 15.71 15.55 -7.35
C TYR A 111 16.95 15.05 -8.09
N ASP A 112 18.10 15.06 -7.45
CA ASP A 112 19.38 14.68 -8.06
C ASP A 112 19.66 13.19 -7.86
N GLN A 113 20.39 12.84 -6.80
CA GLN A 113 20.78 11.47 -6.48
C GLN A 113 20.17 11.04 -5.14
N PRO A 114 18.85 10.74 -5.11
CA PRO A 114 18.21 10.29 -3.88
C PRO A 114 18.84 8.97 -3.43
N ARG A 115 19.09 8.84 -2.12
CA ARG A 115 19.66 7.64 -1.51
C ARG A 115 18.61 7.06 -0.58
N PHE A 116 18.25 5.83 -0.86
CA PHE A 116 17.38 5.07 0.03
C PHE A 116 18.24 4.33 1.04
N HIS A 117 17.90 4.44 2.32
CA HIS A 117 18.46 3.64 3.38
C HIS A 117 17.40 3.29 4.44
N PHE A 118 17.03 2.01 4.52
CA PHE A 118 16.08 1.53 5.52
C PHE A 118 16.77 1.19 6.85
N ALA A 119 16.78 2.15 7.78
CA ALA A 119 17.47 2.03 9.07
C ALA A 119 17.05 0.83 9.95
N LEU A 120 15.90 0.21 9.69
CA LEU A 120 15.45 -0.97 10.44
C LEU A 120 15.86 -2.28 9.75
N GLN A 121 16.98 -2.32 9.04
CA GLN A 121 17.54 -3.54 8.46
C GLN A 121 18.09 -4.48 9.53
N SER A 122 17.83 -5.78 9.39
CA SER A 122 18.29 -6.79 10.38
C SER A 122 19.80 -6.99 10.39
N SER A 123 20.49 -6.75 9.27
CA SER A 123 21.95 -6.90 9.13
C SER A 123 22.72 -5.82 9.89
N ASP A 124 22.21 -4.59 9.92
CA ASP A 124 22.85 -3.42 10.57
C ASP A 124 22.28 -3.12 11.96
N ALA A 125 21.21 -3.80 12.37
CA ALA A 125 20.59 -3.62 13.67
C ALA A 125 21.50 -4.13 14.80
N SER A 126 21.53 -3.38 15.92
CA SER A 126 22.13 -3.89 17.16
C SER A 126 21.48 -5.21 17.58
N SER A 127 22.28 -6.11 18.17
CA SER A 127 21.79 -7.38 18.69
C SER A 127 20.68 -7.16 19.72
N ARG A 128 19.53 -7.78 19.48
CA ARG A 128 18.39 -7.76 20.41
C ARG A 128 18.69 -8.58 21.67
N PRO A 129 18.01 -8.31 22.80
CA PRO A 129 18.22 -9.06 24.03
C PRO A 129 17.83 -10.53 23.86
N ALA A 130 18.55 -11.41 24.55
CA ALA A 130 18.20 -12.82 24.62
C ALA A 130 16.87 -13.02 25.35
N ALA A 131 16.06 -13.99 24.91
CA ALA A 131 14.74 -14.25 25.51
C ALA A 131 14.78 -14.58 27.00
N ALA A 132 15.86 -15.20 27.49
CA ALA A 132 16.05 -15.51 28.91
C ALA A 132 16.39 -14.29 29.78
N ALA A 133 16.78 -13.16 29.17
CA ALA A 133 17.21 -11.96 29.88
C ALA A 133 16.06 -10.98 30.16
N VAL A 134 14.84 -11.29 29.72
CA VAL A 134 13.68 -10.39 29.82
C VAL A 134 12.50 -11.08 30.48
N ASP A 135 11.74 -10.31 31.27
CA ASP A 135 10.48 -10.76 31.86
C ASP A 135 9.30 -10.48 30.91
N ASP A 136 8.62 -11.54 30.49
CA ASP A 136 7.47 -11.46 29.58
C ASP A 136 6.31 -10.62 30.16
N ALA A 137 6.11 -10.64 31.48
CA ALA A 137 5.06 -9.83 32.11
C ALA A 137 5.40 -8.34 32.03
N GLN A 138 6.66 -7.98 32.32
CA GLN A 138 7.15 -6.62 32.17
C GLN A 138 7.15 -6.15 30.70
N LEU A 139 7.47 -7.02 29.74
CA LEU A 139 7.38 -6.71 28.31
C LEU A 139 5.94 -6.37 27.91
N LEU A 140 4.97 -7.20 28.30
CA LEU A 140 3.55 -6.96 28.01
C LEU A 140 3.05 -5.64 28.61
N LYS A 141 3.40 -5.37 29.87
CA LYS A 141 3.06 -4.11 30.55
C LYS A 141 3.68 -2.90 29.82
N THR A 142 4.94 -3.02 29.42
CA THR A 142 5.64 -1.93 28.72
C THR A 142 5.06 -1.69 27.33
N TYR A 143 4.80 -2.75 26.56
CA TYR A 143 4.15 -2.66 25.26
C TYR A 143 2.78 -1.98 25.37
N HIS A 144 1.94 -2.42 26.31
CA HIS A 144 0.61 -1.86 26.48
C HIS A 144 0.66 -0.36 26.83
N ARG A 145 1.53 0.02 27.78
CA ARG A 145 1.73 1.43 28.13
C ARG A 145 2.18 2.26 26.94
N LEU A 146 3.18 1.80 26.18
CA LEU A 146 3.69 2.52 25.01
C LEU A 146 2.64 2.62 23.89
N LEU A 147 1.79 1.60 23.73
CA LEU A 147 0.68 1.64 22.78
C LEU A 147 -0.40 2.63 23.21
N CYS A 148 -0.76 2.68 24.49
CA CYS A 148 -1.66 3.69 25.06
C CYS A 148 -1.10 5.11 24.85
N ASP A 149 0.19 5.31 25.16
CA ASP A 149 0.91 6.56 24.95
C ASP A 149 0.90 6.98 23.47
N ALA A 150 1.06 6.03 22.55
CA ALA A 150 1.04 6.25 21.11
C ALA A 150 -0.36 6.64 20.62
N VAL A 151 -1.42 5.97 21.11
CA VAL A 151 -2.82 6.34 20.83
C VAL A 151 -3.05 7.79 21.26
N LEU A 152 -2.76 8.13 22.52
CA LEU A 152 -2.95 9.47 23.06
C LEU A 152 -2.30 10.55 22.20
N ARG A 153 -1.03 10.37 21.79
CA ARG A 153 -0.34 11.33 20.93
C ARG A 153 -0.97 11.45 19.55
N SER A 154 -1.28 10.31 18.92
CA SER A 154 -1.85 10.29 17.56
C SER A 154 -3.28 10.81 17.46
N THR A 155 -4.00 10.90 18.58
CA THR A 155 -5.40 11.34 18.64
C THR A 155 -5.61 12.57 19.50
N GLN A 156 -4.54 13.26 19.92
CA GLN A 156 -4.62 14.37 20.88
C GLN A 156 -5.58 15.48 20.42
N ASP A 157 -5.65 15.70 19.11
CA ASP A 157 -6.45 16.76 18.50
C ASP A 157 -7.77 16.25 17.88
N MET A 158 -8.14 14.98 18.11
CA MET A 158 -9.39 14.39 17.63
C MET A 158 -10.42 14.37 18.76
N GLN A 159 -11.59 14.98 18.55
CA GLN A 159 -12.72 15.01 19.47
C GLN A 159 -13.69 13.83 19.33
N SER A 160 -13.79 13.27 18.13
CA SER A 160 -14.67 12.13 17.83
C SER A 160 -13.92 11.16 16.93
N PRO A 161 -12.88 10.49 17.45
CA PRO A 161 -12.05 9.58 16.66
C PRO A 161 -12.80 8.30 16.29
N TRP A 162 -12.47 7.76 15.11
CA TRP A 162 -12.99 6.50 14.60
C TRP A 162 -11.85 5.51 14.36
N LEU A 163 -11.85 4.37 15.05
CA LEU A 163 -10.85 3.31 14.86
C LEU A 163 -11.28 2.39 13.73
N LEU A 164 -10.46 2.27 12.69
CA LEU A 164 -10.62 1.23 11.69
C LEU A 164 -10.32 -0.13 12.33
N GLN A 165 -11.39 -0.84 12.68
CA GLN A 165 -11.31 -2.10 13.39
C GLN A 165 -11.59 -3.27 12.44
N SER A 166 -10.56 -4.06 12.18
CA SER A 166 -10.69 -5.40 11.62
C SER A 166 -10.65 -6.47 12.74
N GLY A 167 -10.97 -7.71 12.41
CA GLY A 167 -10.78 -8.87 13.30
C GLY A 167 -9.31 -9.29 13.45
N GLY A 168 -8.39 -8.58 12.79
CA GLY A 168 -6.95 -8.84 12.85
C GLY A 168 -6.32 -8.47 14.20
N LYS A 169 -5.10 -8.99 14.39
CA LYS A 169 -4.30 -8.76 15.60
C LYS A 169 -3.92 -7.30 15.84
N ASP A 170 -3.62 -6.54 14.79
CA ASP A 170 -3.11 -5.18 14.92
C ASP A 170 -4.21 -4.23 15.41
N SER A 171 -5.36 -4.25 14.74
CA SER A 171 -6.56 -3.49 15.14
C SER A 171 -7.14 -3.93 16.47
N THR A 172 -7.07 -5.23 16.83
CA THR A 172 -7.57 -5.72 18.12
C THR A 172 -6.68 -5.26 19.28
N SER A 173 -5.36 -5.39 19.14
CA SER A 173 -4.42 -4.86 20.14
C SER A 173 -4.58 -3.35 20.30
N LEU A 174 -4.82 -2.64 19.19
CA LEU A 174 -5.09 -1.21 19.21
C LEU A 174 -6.43 -0.87 19.88
N ALA A 175 -7.49 -1.65 19.64
CA ALA A 175 -8.78 -1.47 20.29
C ALA A 175 -8.67 -1.61 21.81
N ILE A 176 -7.84 -2.53 22.32
CA ILE A 176 -7.57 -2.68 23.76
C ILE A 176 -6.97 -1.39 24.34
N ALA A 177 -5.98 -0.80 23.66
CA ALA A 177 -5.37 0.46 24.11
C ALA A 177 -6.36 1.63 24.01
N VAL A 178 -7.11 1.73 22.90
CA VAL A 178 -8.14 2.76 22.69
C VAL A 178 -9.22 2.71 23.78
N ALA A 179 -9.68 1.53 24.18
CA ALA A 179 -10.66 1.38 25.24
C ALA A 179 -10.18 1.97 26.59
N GLU A 180 -8.87 1.97 26.83
CA GLU A 180 -8.29 2.49 28.07
C GLU A 180 -8.12 4.02 28.05
N VAL A 181 -7.64 4.58 26.94
CA VAL A 181 -7.24 6.01 26.90
C VAL A 181 -8.15 6.91 26.07
N SER A 182 -8.99 6.34 25.21
CA SER A 182 -9.97 7.07 24.40
C SER A 182 -11.27 6.27 24.24
N PRO A 183 -11.99 5.98 25.33
CA PRO A 183 -13.20 5.15 25.31
C PRO A 183 -14.36 5.75 24.48
N ARG A 184 -14.28 7.04 24.13
CA ARG A 184 -15.23 7.71 23.22
C ARG A 184 -15.09 7.30 21.74
N THR A 185 -14.00 6.61 21.39
CA THR A 185 -13.72 6.21 20.01
C THR A 185 -14.79 5.26 19.49
N THR A 186 -15.24 5.49 18.26
CA THR A 186 -16.13 4.55 17.57
C THR A 186 -15.29 3.55 16.77
N CYS A 187 -15.43 2.27 17.03
CA CYS A 187 -14.85 1.23 16.19
C CYS A 187 -15.66 1.04 14.92
N PHE A 188 -14.98 0.90 13.79
CA PHE A 188 -15.61 0.85 12.48
C PHE A 188 -15.07 -0.30 11.62
N THR A 189 -15.96 -1.17 11.16
CA THR A 189 -15.60 -2.32 10.32
C THR A 189 -16.22 -2.23 8.93
N TYR A 190 -15.38 -2.32 7.90
CA TYR A 190 -15.82 -2.38 6.51
C TYR A 190 -16.01 -3.82 6.03
N LEU A 191 -17.20 -4.13 5.51
CA LEU A 191 -17.50 -5.41 4.89
C LEU A 191 -17.39 -5.29 3.36
N GLY A 192 -16.21 -5.61 2.84
CA GLY A 192 -15.83 -5.44 1.43
C GLY A 192 -16.52 -6.37 0.42
N GLY A 193 -17.11 -7.48 0.89
CA GLY A 193 -17.77 -8.47 0.06
C GLY A 193 -17.91 -9.82 0.78
N PRO A 194 -18.32 -10.89 0.07
CA PRO A 194 -18.55 -12.20 0.68
C PRO A 194 -17.27 -12.99 0.96
N GLU A 195 -16.12 -12.57 0.41
CA GLU A 195 -14.86 -13.33 0.53
C GLU A 195 -14.34 -13.39 1.98
N GLU A 196 -14.57 -12.34 2.77
CA GLU A 196 -14.10 -12.23 4.13
C GLU A 196 -15.11 -11.41 4.96
N ASN A 197 -15.49 -11.91 6.14
CA ASN A 197 -16.47 -11.24 7.02
C ASN A 197 -16.03 -11.27 8.47
N GLU A 198 -15.35 -10.21 8.89
CA GLU A 198 -14.82 -10.06 10.25
C GLU A 198 -15.78 -9.33 11.20
N VAL A 199 -16.97 -8.94 10.73
CA VAL A 199 -17.90 -8.07 11.46
C VAL A 199 -18.30 -8.65 12.81
N ALA A 200 -18.64 -9.94 12.86
CA ALA A 200 -19.04 -10.59 14.11
C ALA A 200 -17.90 -10.59 15.14
N SER A 201 -16.65 -10.80 14.69
CA SER A 201 -15.47 -10.80 15.55
C SER A 201 -15.15 -9.40 16.04
N ALA A 202 -15.15 -8.41 15.14
CA ALA A 202 -14.88 -7.02 15.49
C ALA A 202 -15.93 -6.46 16.47
N ARG A 203 -17.21 -6.74 16.21
CA ARG A 203 -18.32 -6.37 17.11
C ARG A 203 -18.17 -6.99 18.49
N ARG A 204 -17.77 -8.28 18.56
CA ARG A 204 -17.53 -8.95 19.84
C ARG A 204 -16.42 -8.24 20.63
N VAL A 205 -15.29 -7.96 19.98
CA VAL A 205 -14.16 -7.25 20.60
C VAL A 205 -14.59 -5.87 21.11
N ALA A 206 -15.26 -5.06 20.29
CA ALA A 206 -15.71 -3.73 20.69
C ALA A 206 -16.69 -3.80 21.88
N ARG A 207 -17.65 -4.72 21.85
CA ARG A 207 -18.62 -4.92 22.93
C ARG A 207 -17.95 -5.32 24.25
N GLU A 208 -17.00 -6.26 24.22
CA GLU A 208 -16.27 -6.70 25.42
C GLU A 208 -15.36 -5.61 25.98
N LEU A 209 -14.91 -4.67 25.15
CA LEU A 209 -14.13 -3.50 25.56
C LEU A 209 -14.98 -2.27 25.93
N GLY A 210 -16.31 -2.35 25.82
CA GLY A 210 -17.20 -1.22 26.08
C GLY A 210 -17.13 -0.10 25.02
N LEU A 211 -16.63 -0.40 23.83
CA LEU A 211 -16.53 0.54 22.71
C LEU A 211 -17.78 0.48 21.83
N ARG A 212 -18.15 1.63 21.23
CA ARG A 212 -19.18 1.68 20.18
C ARG A 212 -18.65 0.97 18.93
N HIS A 213 -19.50 0.20 18.26
CA HIS A 213 -19.16 -0.46 17.00
C HIS A 213 -20.16 -0.10 15.91
N GLU A 214 -19.64 0.32 14.77
CA GLU A 214 -20.37 0.57 13.54
C GLU A 214 -19.81 -0.32 12.43
N MET A 215 -20.64 -0.60 11.42
CA MET A 215 -20.22 -1.33 10.24
C MET A 215 -20.71 -0.64 8.97
N LEU A 216 -19.91 -0.74 7.91
CA LEU A 216 -20.28 -0.28 6.58
C LEU A 216 -20.18 -1.44 5.60
N ILE A 217 -21.29 -1.74 4.93
CA ILE A 217 -21.34 -2.75 3.88
C ILE A 217 -20.92 -2.10 2.57
N CYS A 218 -19.99 -2.74 1.87
CA CYS A 218 -19.50 -2.28 0.59
C CYS A 218 -20.63 -2.16 -0.43
N ASP A 219 -20.75 -0.96 -0.99
CA ASP A 219 -21.48 -0.68 -2.20
C ASP A 219 -20.46 -0.10 -3.19
N PRO A 220 -20.06 -0.86 -4.23
CA PRO A 220 -19.03 -0.42 -5.16
C PRO A 220 -19.37 0.87 -5.89
N GLY A 221 -20.65 1.09 -6.23
CA GLY A 221 -21.12 2.29 -6.89
C GLY A 221 -21.01 3.49 -5.96
N ARG A 222 -21.57 3.40 -4.75
CA ARG A 222 -21.48 4.46 -3.73
C ARG A 222 -20.03 4.80 -3.39
N ALA A 223 -19.19 3.79 -3.18
CA ALA A 223 -17.78 3.98 -2.84
C ALA A 223 -17.03 4.73 -3.95
N TYR A 224 -17.34 4.41 -5.21
CA TYR A 224 -16.76 5.10 -6.36
C TYR A 224 -17.27 6.54 -6.49
N ASP A 225 -18.57 6.78 -6.30
CA ASP A 225 -19.14 8.13 -6.36
C ASP A 225 -18.57 9.03 -5.25
N ARG A 226 -18.41 8.49 -4.04
CA ARG A 226 -17.73 9.16 -2.91
C ARG A 226 -16.26 9.46 -3.23
N TYR A 227 -15.55 8.53 -3.88
CA TYR A 227 -14.19 8.77 -4.36
C TYR A 227 -14.14 9.90 -5.40
N LEU A 228 -15.02 9.89 -6.40
CA LEU A 228 -15.08 10.95 -7.43
C LEU A 228 -15.34 12.33 -6.81
N ALA A 229 -16.15 12.41 -5.75
CA ALA A 229 -16.37 13.65 -5.01
C ALA A 229 -15.11 14.14 -4.27
N MET A 230 -14.23 13.23 -3.83
CA MET A 230 -12.96 13.59 -3.17
C MET A 230 -11.85 13.96 -4.14
N VAL A 231 -11.88 13.44 -5.38
CA VAL A 231 -10.80 13.58 -6.37
C VAL A 231 -10.27 15.03 -6.50
N PRO A 232 -11.12 16.07 -6.61
CA PRO A 232 -10.63 17.45 -6.72
C PRO A 232 -9.71 17.85 -5.56
N GLU A 233 -10.01 17.39 -4.35
CA GLU A 233 -9.34 17.73 -3.10
C GLU A 233 -8.17 16.79 -2.73
N MET A 234 -8.02 15.67 -3.44
CA MET A 234 -6.95 14.70 -3.15
C MET A 234 -5.57 15.23 -3.57
N PRO A 235 -4.60 15.38 -2.65
CA PRO A 235 -3.33 16.06 -2.95
C PRO A 235 -2.43 15.28 -3.92
N LEU A 236 -2.46 13.95 -3.83
CA LEU A 236 -1.65 13.03 -4.61
C LEU A 236 -2.48 11.78 -4.97
N LEU A 237 -1.90 10.92 -5.81
CA LEU A 237 -2.56 9.71 -6.30
C LEU A 237 -1.85 8.45 -5.84
N ALA A 238 -2.62 7.56 -5.24
CA ALA A 238 -2.31 6.14 -5.10
C ALA A 238 -3.53 5.35 -5.61
N ALA A 239 -3.30 4.12 -6.07
CA ALA A 239 -4.32 3.22 -6.60
C ALA A 239 -4.30 1.88 -5.85
N ASP A 240 -4.09 1.93 -4.53
CA ASP A 240 -4.25 0.78 -3.63
C ASP A 240 -5.65 0.18 -3.77
N PHE A 241 -5.76 -1.16 -3.75
CA PHE A 241 -7.05 -1.82 -3.91
C PHE A 241 -8.04 -1.59 -2.75
N ALA A 242 -7.59 -1.00 -1.64
CA ALA A 242 -8.47 -0.56 -0.56
C ALA A 242 -8.79 0.96 -0.60
N LEU A 243 -8.33 1.71 -1.60
CA LEU A 243 -8.57 3.16 -1.69
C LEU A 243 -10.07 3.49 -1.71
N LEU A 244 -10.84 2.87 -2.59
CA LEU A 244 -12.29 3.10 -2.66
C LEU A 244 -13.03 2.72 -1.37
N SER A 245 -12.58 1.66 -0.68
CA SER A 245 -13.09 1.34 0.66
C SER A 245 -12.76 2.45 1.66
N TYR A 246 -11.55 3.01 1.60
CA TYR A 246 -11.12 4.10 2.47
C TYR A 246 -11.89 5.40 2.18
N ALA A 247 -12.14 5.72 0.91
CA ALA A 247 -12.97 6.84 0.52
C ALA A 247 -14.40 6.67 1.07
N ASP A 248 -15.01 5.50 0.89
CA ASP A 248 -16.36 5.20 1.42
C ASP A 248 -16.41 5.32 2.95
N MET A 249 -15.38 4.80 3.64
CA MET A 249 -15.26 4.90 5.09
C MET A 249 -15.04 6.33 5.58
N ALA A 250 -14.12 7.08 4.97
CA ALA A 250 -13.81 8.45 5.36
C ALA A 250 -15.02 9.38 5.17
N THR A 251 -15.78 9.22 4.09
CA THR A 251 -17.05 9.93 3.93
C THR A 251 -18.04 9.58 5.03
N GLU A 252 -18.18 8.29 5.37
CA GLU A 252 -19.13 7.86 6.41
C GLU A 252 -18.76 8.42 7.80
N VAL A 253 -17.46 8.44 8.12
CA VAL A 253 -16.93 9.06 9.35
C VAL A 253 -17.33 10.54 9.40
N GLY A 254 -17.08 11.28 8.32
CA GLY A 254 -17.44 12.71 8.24
C GLY A 254 -18.95 12.95 8.36
N ILE A 255 -19.78 12.17 7.66
CA ILE A 255 -21.25 12.26 7.74
C ILE A 255 -21.76 12.03 9.17
N ARG A 256 -21.10 11.16 9.93
CA ARG A 256 -21.48 10.82 11.31
C ARG A 256 -20.83 11.72 12.37
N GLY A 257 -20.20 12.82 11.95
CA GLY A 257 -19.58 13.79 12.85
C GLY A 257 -18.29 13.28 13.51
N GLY A 258 -17.62 12.29 12.91
CA GLY A 258 -16.24 11.97 13.25
C GLY A 258 -15.29 13.00 12.67
N ASP A 259 -14.20 13.28 13.39
CA ASP A 259 -13.19 14.27 12.98
C ASP A 259 -11.80 13.68 12.75
N GLY A 260 -11.65 12.36 13.00
CA GLY A 260 -10.40 11.68 12.75
C GLY A 260 -10.53 10.17 12.64
N ILE A 261 -9.56 9.57 11.96
CA ILE A 261 -9.45 8.14 11.73
C ILE A 261 -8.20 7.62 12.44
N ILE A 262 -8.34 6.55 13.21
CA ILE A 262 -7.22 5.78 13.77
C ILE A 262 -7.04 4.52 12.94
N ASP A 263 -5.84 4.28 12.42
CA ASP A 263 -5.54 3.13 11.56
C ASP A 263 -4.40 2.28 12.15
N GLY A 264 -4.56 0.96 12.09
CA GLY A 264 -3.63 -0.03 12.62
C GLY A 264 -2.43 -0.36 11.71
N LEU A 265 -2.21 0.43 10.65
CA LEU A 265 -1.06 0.27 9.75
C LEU A 265 0.27 0.65 10.42
N GLY A 266 1.35 0.04 9.94
CA GLY A 266 2.74 0.38 10.28
C GLY A 266 3.49 -0.64 11.14
N SER A 267 2.80 -1.51 11.87
CA SER A 267 3.50 -2.47 12.73
C SER A 267 4.35 -3.51 11.96
N ASP A 268 4.00 -3.86 10.72
CA ASP A 268 4.67 -4.94 9.99
C ASP A 268 6.18 -4.68 9.69
N VAL A 269 6.62 -3.42 9.57
CA VAL A 269 8.02 -3.11 9.18
C VAL A 269 9.04 -3.35 10.29
N TYR A 270 8.62 -3.42 11.55
CA TYR A 270 9.52 -3.56 12.70
C TYR A 270 9.14 -4.70 13.66
N PHE A 271 7.92 -5.23 13.57
CA PHE A 271 7.56 -6.52 14.18
C PHE A 271 7.99 -7.73 13.34
N GLY A 272 8.42 -7.49 12.11
CA GLY A 272 8.84 -8.54 11.18
C GLY A 272 7.69 -9.08 10.33
N ALA A 273 8.05 -9.60 9.16
CA ALA A 273 7.12 -10.04 8.13
C ALA A 273 7.53 -11.42 7.61
N PRO A 274 7.13 -12.51 8.30
CA PRO A 274 7.54 -13.85 7.91
C PRO A 274 7.03 -14.18 6.52
N VAL A 275 7.93 -14.69 5.68
CA VAL A 275 7.61 -15.10 4.32
C VAL A 275 7.08 -16.54 4.34
N SER A 276 5.78 -16.68 4.05
CA SER A 276 5.11 -17.98 3.96
C SER A 276 5.69 -18.84 2.83
N ARG A 277 5.63 -20.17 2.95
CA ARG A 277 6.07 -21.11 1.89
C ARG A 277 5.39 -20.80 0.55
N ARG A 278 4.09 -20.48 0.57
CA ARG A 278 3.32 -20.10 -0.62
C ARG A 278 3.89 -18.84 -1.29
N GLN A 279 4.22 -17.80 -0.52
CA GLN A 279 4.82 -16.59 -1.09
C GLN A 279 6.20 -16.86 -1.69
N ARG A 280 7.02 -17.71 -1.06
CA ARG A 280 8.31 -18.11 -1.65
C ARG A 280 8.13 -18.81 -2.98
N MET A 281 7.23 -19.80 -3.04
CA MET A 281 6.94 -20.56 -4.25
C MET A 281 6.42 -19.67 -5.38
N ILE A 282 5.52 -18.74 -5.06
CA ILE A 282 5.01 -17.75 -6.01
C ILE A 282 6.11 -16.81 -6.50
N SER A 283 7.00 -16.35 -5.61
CA SER A 283 8.12 -15.48 -5.97
C SER A 283 9.15 -16.22 -6.83
N MET A 284 9.32 -17.53 -6.63
CA MET A 284 10.13 -18.38 -7.50
C MET A 284 9.56 -18.50 -8.90
N LEU A 285 8.24 -18.37 -9.11
CA LEU A 285 7.64 -18.35 -10.44
C LEU A 285 7.83 -17.00 -11.17
N ALA A 286 8.17 -15.93 -10.46
CA ALA A 286 8.33 -14.61 -11.08
C ALA A 286 9.66 -14.53 -11.83
N TRP A 287 9.63 -14.75 -13.15
CA TRP A 287 10.83 -14.83 -14.00
C TRP A 287 10.95 -13.68 -15.00
N GLY A 288 10.02 -12.74 -15.03
CA GLY A 288 10.00 -11.65 -16.01
C GLY A 288 9.83 -12.14 -17.44
N MET A 289 9.23 -13.32 -17.65
CA MET A 289 9.05 -13.89 -18.98
C MET A 289 7.96 -13.16 -19.75
N PRO A 290 8.23 -12.60 -20.94
CA PRO A 290 7.17 -12.05 -21.78
C PRO A 290 6.24 -13.18 -22.22
N LEU A 291 4.94 -13.03 -21.96
CA LEU A 291 3.93 -14.01 -22.39
C LEU A 291 3.07 -13.44 -23.50
N PRO A 292 2.77 -14.21 -24.56
CA PRO A 292 1.86 -13.76 -25.61
C PRO A 292 0.46 -13.42 -25.07
N PRO A 293 -0.14 -12.28 -25.45
CA PRO A 293 -1.48 -11.88 -24.97
C PRO A 293 -2.59 -12.88 -25.24
N TRP A 294 -2.46 -13.71 -26.29
CA TRP A 294 -3.46 -14.71 -26.65
C TRP A 294 -3.66 -15.79 -25.57
N LEU A 295 -2.66 -16.06 -24.73
CA LEU A 295 -2.79 -17.00 -23.62
C LEU A 295 -3.89 -16.59 -22.65
N PHE A 296 -4.02 -15.28 -22.39
CA PHE A 296 -5.07 -14.71 -21.53
C PHE A 296 -6.47 -14.70 -22.19
N ARG A 297 -6.55 -15.01 -23.48
CA ARG A 297 -7.82 -15.10 -24.24
C ARG A 297 -8.38 -16.52 -24.30
N ILE A 298 -7.56 -17.54 -24.00
CA ILE A 298 -7.98 -18.95 -23.97
C ILE A 298 -9.12 -19.12 -22.96
N GLY A 299 -10.25 -19.72 -23.37
CA GLY A 299 -11.48 -19.79 -22.57
C GLY A 299 -11.27 -20.27 -21.12
N PRO A 300 -10.65 -21.43 -20.88
CA PRO A 300 -10.33 -21.91 -19.54
C PRO A 300 -9.44 -20.96 -18.71
N VAL A 301 -8.42 -20.37 -19.32
CA VAL A 301 -7.51 -19.43 -18.65
C VAL A 301 -8.29 -18.17 -18.27
N ARG A 302 -8.98 -17.58 -19.25
CA ARG A 302 -9.77 -16.35 -19.12
C ARG A 302 -10.81 -16.41 -18.00
N ARG A 303 -11.44 -17.57 -17.79
CA ARG A 303 -12.46 -17.78 -16.75
C ARG A 303 -11.86 -18.06 -15.37
N SER A 304 -10.57 -18.37 -15.28
CA SER A 304 -9.91 -18.74 -14.04
C SER A 304 -9.01 -17.61 -13.53
N PHE A 305 -9.43 -16.95 -12.45
CA PHE A 305 -8.59 -15.97 -11.75
C PHE A 305 -7.21 -16.55 -11.38
N LYS A 306 -7.18 -17.79 -10.86
CA LYS A 306 -5.92 -18.43 -10.42
C LYS A 306 -4.95 -18.63 -11.59
N CYS A 307 -5.44 -19.05 -12.76
CA CYS A 307 -4.60 -19.25 -13.94
C CYS A 307 -4.07 -17.92 -14.48
N CYS A 308 -4.95 -16.91 -14.65
CA CYS A 308 -4.51 -15.58 -15.06
C CYS A 308 -3.48 -14.99 -14.08
N TYR A 309 -3.69 -15.16 -12.77
CA TYR A 309 -2.78 -14.67 -11.75
C TYR A 309 -1.41 -15.37 -11.77
N ALA A 310 -1.38 -16.68 -12.01
CA ALA A 310 -0.14 -17.43 -12.17
C ALA A 310 0.63 -17.00 -13.43
N LEU A 311 -0.05 -16.86 -14.57
CA LEU A 311 0.54 -16.35 -15.81
C LEU A 311 1.01 -14.89 -15.67
N GLY A 312 0.23 -14.05 -14.97
CA GLY A 312 0.65 -12.69 -14.62
C GLY A 312 1.89 -12.69 -13.75
N THR A 313 2.00 -13.63 -12.81
CA THR A 313 3.19 -13.78 -11.95
C THR A 313 4.44 -14.12 -12.75
N LEU A 314 4.36 -15.01 -13.76
CA LEU A 314 5.50 -15.37 -14.62
C LEU A 314 6.12 -14.16 -15.33
N GLN A 315 5.32 -13.15 -15.64
CA GLN A 315 5.75 -11.90 -16.31
C GLN A 315 6.39 -10.88 -15.35
N MET A 316 6.37 -11.11 -14.04
CA MET A 316 6.88 -10.16 -13.05
C MET A 316 8.35 -10.41 -12.71
N GLY A 317 9.07 -9.36 -12.33
CA GLY A 317 10.34 -9.51 -11.62
C GLY A 317 10.14 -10.11 -10.22
N ARG A 318 11.13 -10.85 -9.72
CA ARG A 318 11.10 -11.51 -8.40
C ARG A 318 10.82 -10.53 -7.26
N PHE A 319 11.52 -9.39 -7.24
CA PHE A 319 11.34 -8.38 -6.21
C PHE A 319 9.98 -7.69 -6.33
N GLU A 320 9.61 -7.25 -7.54
CA GLU A 320 8.32 -6.62 -7.81
C GLU A 320 7.14 -7.51 -7.39
N ARG A 321 7.29 -8.85 -7.40
CA ARG A 321 6.24 -9.78 -6.99
C ARG A 321 5.84 -9.63 -5.52
N LEU A 322 6.72 -9.06 -4.70
CA LEU A 322 6.43 -8.77 -3.29
C LEU A 322 5.34 -7.69 -3.14
N PHE A 323 5.12 -6.87 -4.16
CA PHE A 323 4.05 -5.88 -4.16
C PHE A 323 2.68 -6.55 -4.36
N PRO A 324 1.63 -6.10 -3.64
CA PRO A 324 0.31 -6.69 -3.71
C PRO A 324 -0.41 -6.36 -5.03
N GLY A 325 -1.44 -7.15 -5.35
CA GLY A 325 -2.37 -6.84 -6.45
C GLY A 325 -2.07 -7.53 -7.79
N SER A 326 -3.02 -7.38 -8.73
CA SER A 326 -2.80 -7.68 -10.14
C SER A 326 -2.50 -6.38 -10.87
N ARG A 327 -1.62 -6.42 -11.87
CA ARG A 327 -1.10 -5.25 -12.57
C ARG A 327 -1.13 -5.39 -14.07
N PHE A 328 -1.06 -4.27 -14.77
CA PHE A 328 -0.79 -4.29 -16.20
C PHE A 328 0.63 -4.82 -16.47
N THR A 329 0.78 -5.58 -17.55
CA THR A 329 2.08 -5.99 -18.07
C THR A 329 2.78 -4.79 -18.69
N ASP A 330 4.08 -4.86 -18.93
CA ASP A 330 4.79 -3.70 -19.52
C ASP A 330 4.28 -3.36 -20.91
N ALA A 331 3.96 -4.38 -21.73
CA ALA A 331 3.36 -4.18 -23.03
C ALA A 331 1.99 -3.48 -22.92
N GLU A 332 1.14 -3.90 -21.97
CA GLU A 332 -0.14 -3.22 -21.76
C GLU A 332 0.06 -1.78 -21.26
N VAL A 333 1.07 -1.51 -20.41
CA VAL A 333 1.38 -0.16 -19.92
C VAL A 333 1.84 0.74 -21.06
N ASP A 334 2.73 0.24 -21.90
CA ASP A 334 3.25 0.96 -23.06
C ASP A 334 2.14 1.23 -24.09
N ASP A 335 1.25 0.26 -24.32
CA ASP A 335 0.05 0.41 -25.15
C ASP A 335 -0.93 1.44 -24.57
N LEU A 336 -1.17 1.41 -23.24
CA LEU A 336 -2.04 2.36 -22.55
C LEU A 336 -1.52 3.80 -22.66
N LEU A 337 -0.21 3.99 -22.52
CA LEU A 337 0.47 5.30 -22.59
C LEU A 337 0.84 5.71 -24.02
N GLY A 338 0.71 4.80 -25.00
CA GLY A 338 1.07 5.02 -26.41
C GLY A 338 2.57 5.19 -26.66
N ARG A 339 3.44 4.78 -25.72
CA ARG A 339 4.91 4.93 -25.80
C ARG A 339 5.64 3.97 -24.87
N PRO A 340 6.91 3.61 -25.18
CA PRO A 340 7.71 2.72 -24.34
C PRO A 340 8.21 3.43 -23.06
N VAL A 341 7.57 3.16 -21.93
CA VAL A 341 7.81 3.83 -20.64
C VAL A 341 7.92 2.85 -19.47
N ALA A 342 7.36 1.66 -19.58
CA ALA A 342 7.40 0.65 -18.53
C ALA A 342 8.83 0.25 -18.13
N ALA A 343 9.78 0.23 -19.07
CA ALA A 343 11.20 -0.01 -18.78
C ALA A 343 11.80 1.08 -17.88
N ARG A 344 11.38 2.35 -18.02
CA ARG A 344 11.82 3.46 -17.16
C ARG A 344 11.24 3.34 -15.76
N SER A 345 9.97 2.92 -15.65
CA SER A 345 9.33 2.60 -14.35
C SER A 345 10.12 1.54 -13.61
N ARG A 346 10.48 0.42 -14.28
CA ARG A 346 11.34 -0.61 -13.68
C ARG A 346 12.67 -0.08 -13.17
N LYS A 347 13.33 0.78 -13.96
CA LYS A 347 14.64 1.32 -13.62
C LYS A 347 14.64 2.07 -12.28
N ARG A 348 13.49 2.61 -11.85
CA ARG A 348 13.35 3.27 -10.53
C ARG A 348 13.68 2.35 -9.35
N LEU A 349 13.49 1.03 -9.50
CA LEU A 349 13.89 0.07 -8.48
C LEU A 349 15.39 0.05 -8.20
N GLY A 350 16.21 0.54 -9.15
CA GLY A 350 17.64 0.72 -8.96
C GLY A 350 17.98 1.60 -7.75
N THR A 351 17.10 2.54 -7.37
CA THR A 351 17.27 3.42 -6.20
C THR A 351 17.35 2.64 -4.88
N TYR A 352 16.75 1.46 -4.82
CA TYR A 352 16.69 0.62 -3.62
C TYR A 352 17.71 -0.52 -3.63
N ARG A 353 18.50 -0.63 -4.70
CA ARG A 353 19.31 -1.82 -4.98
C ARG A 353 20.35 -2.07 -3.90
N ASP A 354 21.04 -1.03 -3.45
CA ASP A 354 22.10 -1.15 -2.44
C ASP A 354 21.57 -1.80 -1.15
N ASP A 355 20.42 -1.34 -0.66
CA ASP A 355 19.75 -1.91 0.51
C ASP A 355 19.22 -3.34 0.28
N ILE A 356 18.69 -3.62 -0.91
CA ILE A 356 18.19 -4.97 -1.27
C ILE A 356 19.35 -5.97 -1.34
N ASP A 357 20.49 -5.56 -1.88
CA ASP A 357 21.67 -6.40 -2.05
C ASP A 357 22.46 -6.57 -0.73
N ALA A 358 22.32 -5.62 0.21
CA ALA A 358 22.96 -5.67 1.52
C ALA A 358 22.35 -6.69 2.50
N VAL A 359 21.11 -7.14 2.28
CA VAL A 359 20.41 -8.06 3.20
C VAL A 359 20.53 -9.54 2.78
N ASP A 360 20.68 -10.43 3.76
CA ASP A 360 20.96 -11.85 3.53
C ASP A 360 19.73 -12.78 3.70
N SER A 361 18.59 -12.23 4.13
CA SER A 361 17.39 -13.01 4.45
C SER A 361 16.15 -12.57 3.68
N ALA A 362 15.31 -13.56 3.34
CA ALA A 362 14.03 -13.28 2.67
C ALA A 362 13.07 -12.42 3.53
N GLU A 363 13.22 -12.49 4.85
CA GLU A 363 12.47 -11.66 5.81
C GLU A 363 12.91 -10.19 5.71
N ALA A 364 14.22 -9.93 5.69
CA ALA A 364 14.77 -8.59 5.54
C ALA A 364 14.41 -7.97 4.19
N VAL A 365 14.53 -8.72 3.09
CA VAL A 365 14.05 -8.30 1.75
C VAL A 365 12.56 -7.95 1.78
N ARG A 366 11.75 -8.75 2.51
CA ARG A 366 10.33 -8.47 2.67
C ARG A 366 10.09 -7.15 3.42
N ARG A 367 10.87 -6.84 4.46
CA ARG A 367 10.76 -5.57 5.21
C ARG A 367 11.11 -4.37 4.34
N ILE A 368 12.17 -4.46 3.53
CA ILE A 368 12.49 -3.41 2.53
C ILE A 368 11.32 -3.22 1.57
N SER A 369 10.75 -4.30 1.04
CA SER A 369 9.58 -4.20 0.15
C SER A 369 8.37 -3.54 0.82
N LEU A 370 8.18 -3.73 2.14
CA LEU A 370 7.11 -3.08 2.90
C LEU A 370 7.37 -1.59 3.10
N ALA A 371 8.63 -1.19 3.32
CA ALA A 371 9.03 0.22 3.38
C ALA A 371 8.80 0.93 2.04
N ILE A 372 9.11 0.28 0.91
CA ILE A 372 8.84 0.84 -0.43
C ILE A 372 7.33 0.99 -0.70
N VAL A 373 6.54 -0.04 -0.35
CA VAL A 373 5.06 -0.04 -0.54
C VAL A 373 4.35 0.86 0.46
N GLU A 374 5.05 1.44 1.43
CA GLU A 374 4.47 2.40 2.38
C GLU A 374 3.72 3.53 1.69
N SER A 375 4.31 4.07 0.62
CA SER A 375 3.73 5.13 -0.21
C SER A 375 2.40 4.74 -0.87
N ASN A 376 2.06 3.46 -0.87
CA ASN A 376 0.75 2.95 -1.24
C ASN A 376 -0.13 2.71 0.00
N ALA A 377 0.43 2.04 1.01
CA ALA A 377 -0.31 1.55 2.16
C ALA A 377 -0.94 2.69 2.97
N PHE A 378 -0.20 3.75 3.24
CA PHE A 378 -0.64 4.91 4.01
C PHE A 378 -1.30 5.99 3.14
N ALA A 379 -0.86 6.13 1.89
CA ALA A 379 -1.37 7.14 0.97
C ALA A 379 -2.89 7.12 0.83
N LYS A 380 -3.50 5.93 0.75
CA LYS A 380 -4.97 5.84 0.70
C LYS A 380 -5.63 6.57 1.87
N GLY A 381 -5.12 6.41 3.09
CA GLY A 381 -5.69 7.05 4.27
C GLY A 381 -5.37 8.54 4.34
N MET A 382 -4.10 8.90 4.14
CA MET A 382 -3.67 10.30 4.18
C MET A 382 -4.37 11.15 3.13
N TYR A 383 -4.48 10.67 1.89
CA TYR A 383 -5.04 11.46 0.79
C TYR A 383 -6.56 11.59 0.90
N THR A 384 -7.27 10.52 1.30
CA THR A 384 -8.73 10.62 1.53
C THR A 384 -9.06 11.43 2.77
N ALA A 385 -8.28 11.30 3.85
CA ALA A 385 -8.50 12.08 5.06
C ALA A 385 -8.27 13.58 4.78
N ARG A 386 -7.19 13.94 4.07
CA ARG A 386 -6.94 15.33 3.63
C ARG A 386 -8.08 15.87 2.78
N ALA A 387 -8.59 15.08 1.83
CA ALA A 387 -9.71 15.48 0.96
C ALA A 387 -11.02 15.69 1.74
N MET A 388 -11.21 14.95 2.83
CA MET A 388 -12.38 15.05 3.71
C MET A 388 -12.19 16.01 4.89
N SER A 389 -11.04 16.70 4.98
CA SER A 389 -10.65 17.50 6.14
C SER A 389 -10.74 16.72 7.47
N LEU A 390 -10.44 15.42 7.42
CA LEU A 390 -10.32 14.56 8.58
C LEU A 390 -8.86 14.42 8.99
N ARG A 391 -8.64 14.22 10.28
CA ARG A 391 -7.33 13.83 10.82
C ARG A 391 -7.10 12.34 10.62
N VAL A 392 -5.83 11.92 10.55
CA VAL A 392 -5.49 10.49 10.54
C VAL A 392 -4.33 10.21 11.50
N GLY A 393 -4.52 9.21 12.36
CA GLY A 393 -3.54 8.78 13.35
C GLY A 393 -3.07 7.36 13.09
N TYR A 394 -1.76 7.14 13.14
CA TYR A 394 -1.13 5.83 12.98
C TYR A 394 -0.33 5.45 14.24
N PRO A 395 -0.98 4.95 15.30
CA PRO A 395 -0.32 4.66 16.59
C PRO A 395 0.91 3.74 16.49
N PHE A 396 0.93 2.79 15.55
CA PHE A 396 2.08 1.92 15.34
C PHE A 396 3.29 2.63 14.69
N CYS A 397 3.12 3.83 14.17
CA CYS A 397 4.24 4.62 13.64
C CYS A 397 4.92 5.47 14.72
N ASP A 398 4.39 5.49 15.96
CA ASP A 398 4.99 6.20 17.07
C ASP A 398 6.44 5.74 17.32
N ALA A 399 7.37 6.71 17.29
CA ALA A 399 8.80 6.43 17.38
C ALA A 399 9.17 5.70 18.68
N ARG A 400 8.59 6.08 19.83
CA ARG A 400 8.92 5.44 21.13
C ARG A 400 8.48 3.98 21.15
N LEU A 401 7.27 3.70 20.67
CA LEU A 401 6.77 2.32 20.56
C LEU A 401 7.63 1.52 19.59
N ARG A 402 7.86 2.04 18.37
CA ARG A 402 8.64 1.39 17.33
C ARG A 402 10.06 1.07 17.79
N ASP A 403 10.77 2.06 18.32
CA ASP A 403 12.18 1.93 18.71
C ASP A 403 12.31 0.99 19.92
N TRP A 404 11.37 1.02 20.85
CA TRP A 404 11.32 0.05 21.94
C TRP A 404 11.10 -1.38 21.40
N VAL A 405 10.12 -1.59 20.50
CA VAL A 405 9.89 -2.89 19.85
C VAL A 405 11.12 -3.37 19.09
N PHE A 406 11.83 -2.46 18.43
CA PHE A 406 12.98 -2.80 17.61
C PHE A 406 14.22 -3.15 18.45
N HIS A 407 14.50 -2.41 19.52
CA HIS A 407 15.73 -2.59 20.30
C HIS A 407 15.59 -3.50 21.53
N HIS A 408 14.40 -3.62 22.11
CA HIS A 408 14.23 -4.24 23.44
C HIS A 408 13.45 -5.55 23.43
N LEU A 409 12.89 -5.97 22.29
CA LEU A 409 12.19 -7.26 22.19
C LEU A 409 13.12 -8.32 21.61
N PRO A 410 13.17 -9.51 22.24
CA PRO A 410 13.77 -10.69 21.64
C PRO A 410 13.07 -11.08 20.33
N ASP A 411 13.83 -11.66 19.40
CA ASP A 411 13.32 -12.07 18.08
C ASP A 411 12.16 -13.08 18.18
N ASP A 412 12.20 -14.00 19.14
CA ASP A 412 11.15 -15.03 19.31
C ASP A 412 9.81 -14.46 19.83
N ARG A 413 9.80 -13.21 20.31
CA ARG A 413 8.59 -12.44 20.67
C ARG A 413 8.06 -11.61 19.51
N LEU A 414 8.88 -11.40 18.48
CA LEU A 414 8.46 -10.85 17.20
C LEU A 414 7.91 -11.97 16.31
N ILE A 415 8.75 -12.94 15.97
CA ILE A 415 8.43 -14.07 15.11
C ILE A 415 8.73 -15.35 15.89
N GLY A 416 7.68 -16.02 16.34
CA GLY A 416 7.79 -17.27 17.07
C GLY A 416 8.11 -18.48 16.19
N PRO A 417 8.28 -19.67 16.81
CA PRO A 417 8.52 -20.92 16.11
C PRO A 417 7.51 -21.17 14.99
N GLY A 418 7.99 -21.69 13.85
CA GLY A 418 7.14 -21.93 12.67
C GLY A 418 6.71 -20.67 11.91
N GLY A 419 7.25 -19.49 12.25
CA GLY A 419 6.94 -18.23 11.57
C GLY A 419 5.67 -17.54 12.10
N VAL A 420 5.30 -17.79 13.36
CA VAL A 420 4.14 -17.14 13.99
C VAL A 420 4.46 -15.65 14.21
N ASN A 421 3.86 -14.79 13.40
CA ASN A 421 4.11 -13.34 13.48
C ASN A 421 3.42 -12.67 14.69
N LYS A 422 4.09 -11.67 15.25
CA LYS A 422 3.69 -10.75 16.34
C LYS A 422 3.27 -11.47 17.61
N VAL A 423 4.16 -12.31 18.14
CA VAL A 423 3.90 -13.12 19.34
C VAL A 423 3.53 -12.23 20.53
N LEU A 424 4.25 -11.12 20.76
CA LEU A 424 3.91 -10.19 21.85
C LEU A 424 2.51 -9.58 21.69
N VAL A 425 2.14 -9.18 20.47
CA VAL A 425 0.81 -8.62 20.16
C VAL A 425 -0.29 -9.65 20.43
N ARG A 426 -0.05 -10.91 20.09
CA ARG A 426 -0.99 -12.01 20.37
C ARG A 426 -1.19 -12.22 21.86
N ARG A 427 -0.10 -12.22 22.64
CA ARG A 427 -0.15 -12.33 24.10
C ARG A 427 -0.86 -11.13 24.75
N HIS A 428 -0.66 -9.93 24.21
CA HIS A 428 -1.41 -8.74 24.65
C HIS A 428 -2.91 -8.92 24.45
N ILE A 429 -3.34 -9.47 23.32
CA ILE A 429 -4.75 -9.80 23.06
C ILE A 429 -5.24 -10.90 24.00
N GLU A 430 -4.46 -11.96 24.19
CA GLU A 430 -4.79 -13.10 25.07
C GLU A 430 -5.01 -12.68 26.53
N SER A 431 -4.37 -11.59 26.98
CA SER A 431 -4.60 -11.02 28.31
C SER A 431 -6.03 -10.52 28.54
N ARG A 432 -6.78 -10.26 27.47
CA ARG A 432 -8.19 -9.81 27.51
C ARG A 432 -9.17 -10.80 26.87
N PHE A 433 -8.71 -11.57 25.89
CA PHE A 433 -9.55 -12.46 25.10
C PHE A 433 -8.99 -13.88 25.07
N GLN A 434 -9.73 -14.86 25.61
CA GLN A 434 -9.28 -16.26 25.62
C GLN A 434 -9.27 -16.91 24.23
N HIS A 435 -10.19 -16.53 23.33
CA HIS A 435 -10.24 -17.08 21.97
C HIS A 435 -10.92 -16.12 20.97
N LEU A 436 -10.18 -15.72 19.94
CA LEU A 436 -10.68 -14.98 18.78
C LEU A 436 -10.39 -15.74 17.48
N PRO A 437 -11.43 -16.09 16.68
CA PRO A 437 -11.26 -16.90 15.46
C PRO A 437 -10.25 -16.31 14.46
N TYR A 438 -10.27 -15.00 14.28
CA TYR A 438 -9.43 -14.27 13.31
C TYR A 438 -7.97 -14.06 13.73
N MET A 439 -7.56 -14.58 14.90
CA MET A 439 -6.14 -14.67 15.25
C MET A 439 -5.42 -15.80 14.48
N THR A 440 -6.17 -16.76 13.90
CA THR A 440 -5.60 -17.95 13.24
C THR A 440 -5.39 -17.78 11.73
N ALA A 441 -6.21 -16.97 11.05
CA ALA A 441 -6.08 -16.65 9.63
C ALA A 441 -6.19 -15.13 9.40
N LYS A 442 -5.18 -14.52 8.76
CA LYS A 442 -5.18 -13.08 8.45
C LYS A 442 -6.22 -12.79 7.35
N GLY A 443 -7.21 -11.97 7.66
CA GLY A 443 -8.02 -11.29 6.66
C GLY A 443 -7.29 -10.10 6.02
N SER A 444 -7.78 -9.69 4.86
CA SER A 444 -7.41 -8.53 4.08
C SER A 444 -8.69 -7.80 3.67
N PHE A 445 -8.71 -6.48 3.77
CA PHE A 445 -9.80 -5.69 3.18
C PHE A 445 -9.84 -5.94 1.67
N ARG A 446 -10.94 -6.52 1.18
CA ARG A 446 -11.14 -6.81 -0.24
C ARG A 446 -12.36 -6.07 -0.77
N PHE A 447 -12.12 -5.04 -1.55
CA PHE A 447 -13.17 -4.34 -2.29
C PHE A 447 -13.76 -5.22 -3.41
N ASP A 448 -15.05 -5.09 -3.70
CA ASP A 448 -15.71 -5.81 -4.80
C ASP A 448 -15.39 -5.18 -6.17
N LEU A 449 -14.23 -5.57 -6.71
CA LEU A 449 -13.71 -5.11 -8.00
C LEU A 449 -14.62 -5.48 -9.17
N CYS A 450 -15.21 -6.69 -9.14
CA CYS A 450 -16.10 -7.16 -10.21
C CYS A 450 -17.44 -6.43 -10.16
N GLY A 451 -17.96 -6.15 -8.96
CA GLY A 451 -19.13 -5.31 -8.74
C GLY A 451 -18.92 -3.89 -9.26
N LEU A 452 -17.77 -3.28 -8.96
CA LEU A 452 -17.42 -1.96 -9.50
C LEU A 452 -17.44 -1.96 -11.02
N ALA A 453 -16.75 -2.91 -11.66
CA ALA A 453 -16.70 -3.01 -13.11
C ALA A 453 -18.10 -3.18 -13.70
N ARG A 454 -18.98 -3.97 -13.07
CA ARG A 454 -20.36 -4.15 -13.53
C ARG A 454 -21.18 -2.86 -13.44
N GLN A 455 -21.01 -2.07 -12.39
CA GLN A 455 -21.83 -0.89 -12.10
C GLN A 455 -21.32 0.41 -12.73
N ARG A 456 -20.02 0.49 -13.02
CA ARG A 456 -19.33 1.74 -13.37
C ARG A 456 -18.50 1.66 -14.66
N PHE A 457 -18.63 0.57 -15.45
CA PHE A 457 -17.89 0.43 -16.71
C PHE A 457 -18.07 1.64 -17.64
N ASP A 458 -19.31 2.01 -17.94
CA ASP A 458 -19.59 3.05 -18.94
C ASP A 458 -19.07 4.42 -18.48
N GLN A 459 -19.10 4.70 -17.17
CA GLN A 459 -18.52 5.93 -16.62
C GLN A 459 -16.99 5.96 -16.72
N VAL A 460 -16.32 4.85 -16.41
CA VAL A 460 -14.85 4.75 -16.54
C VAL A 460 -14.43 4.80 -18.02
N HIS A 461 -15.22 4.20 -18.91
CA HIS A 461 -15.01 4.29 -20.35
C HIS A 461 -15.17 5.73 -20.86
N ALA A 462 -16.14 6.48 -20.37
CA ALA A 462 -16.28 7.90 -20.68
C ALA A 462 -15.03 8.71 -20.26
N PHE A 463 -14.52 8.49 -19.04
CA PHE A 463 -13.25 9.10 -18.62
C PHE A 463 -12.07 8.67 -19.49
N ALA A 464 -12.05 7.44 -19.99
CA ALA A 464 -11.00 6.97 -20.90
C ALA A 464 -11.06 7.66 -22.27
N LEU A 465 -12.25 7.97 -22.77
CA LEU A 465 -12.45 8.72 -24.01
C LEU A 465 -12.03 10.19 -23.85
N GLU A 466 -12.42 10.82 -22.73
CA GLU A 466 -12.02 12.20 -22.40
C GLU A 466 -10.50 12.30 -22.18
N GLY A 467 -9.94 11.35 -21.43
CA GLY A 467 -8.52 11.27 -21.08
C GLY A 467 -7.61 10.70 -22.17
N ARG A 468 -8.08 10.63 -23.43
CA ARG A 468 -7.33 10.02 -24.55
C ARG A 468 -5.96 10.66 -24.78
N ALA A 469 -5.80 11.94 -24.48
CA ALA A 469 -4.51 12.63 -24.58
C ALA A 469 -3.49 12.13 -23.54
N LEU A 470 -3.95 11.59 -22.40
CA LEU A 470 -3.12 11.12 -21.30
C LEU A 470 -2.89 9.61 -21.36
N LEU A 471 -3.93 8.85 -21.68
CA LEU A 471 -3.91 7.38 -21.80
C LEU A 471 -4.62 6.93 -23.08
N PRO A 472 -3.98 7.10 -24.26
CA PRO A 472 -4.62 6.84 -25.55
C PRO A 472 -5.11 5.39 -25.71
N GLY A 473 -4.49 4.42 -25.04
CA GLY A 473 -4.89 3.01 -25.12
C GLY A 473 -6.01 2.59 -24.15
N ALA A 474 -6.43 3.45 -23.21
CA ALA A 474 -7.35 3.05 -22.14
C ALA A 474 -8.72 2.62 -22.65
N ALA A 475 -9.34 3.39 -23.56
CA ALA A 475 -10.65 3.06 -24.12
C ALA A 475 -10.63 1.72 -24.88
N HIS A 476 -9.62 1.50 -25.72
CA HIS A 476 -9.44 0.25 -26.45
C HIS A 476 -9.22 -0.95 -25.51
N TRP A 477 -8.44 -0.77 -24.45
CA TRP A 477 -8.26 -1.81 -23.45
C TRP A 477 -9.60 -2.17 -22.77
N LEU A 478 -10.38 -1.17 -22.35
CA LEU A 478 -11.69 -1.39 -21.71
C LEU A 478 -12.65 -2.15 -22.63
N GLU A 479 -12.78 -1.73 -23.89
CA GLU A 479 -13.67 -2.35 -24.89
C GLU A 479 -13.30 -3.81 -25.14
N SER A 480 -12.01 -4.07 -25.37
CA SER A 480 -11.52 -5.43 -25.62
C SER A 480 -11.66 -6.34 -24.39
N HIS A 481 -11.74 -5.79 -23.17
CA HIS A 481 -11.81 -6.54 -21.92
C HIS A 481 -13.20 -6.58 -21.26
N ARG A 482 -14.20 -5.86 -21.77
CA ARG A 482 -15.55 -5.73 -21.17
C ARG A 482 -16.17 -7.07 -20.76
N SER A 483 -16.08 -8.08 -21.63
CA SER A 483 -16.65 -9.42 -21.40
C SER A 483 -15.85 -10.32 -20.43
N ARG A 484 -14.81 -9.79 -19.79
CA ARG A 484 -13.87 -10.51 -18.91
C ARG A 484 -13.79 -9.92 -17.50
N LEU A 485 -14.54 -8.84 -17.23
CA LEU A 485 -14.48 -8.11 -15.96
C LEU A 485 -15.22 -8.83 -14.81
N ASP A 486 -15.85 -9.96 -15.08
CA ASP A 486 -16.31 -10.92 -14.09
C ASP A 486 -15.14 -11.67 -13.41
N ASN A 487 -13.97 -11.73 -14.06
CA ASN A 487 -12.75 -12.27 -13.49
C ASN A 487 -11.95 -11.17 -12.78
N LYS A 488 -11.69 -11.39 -11.49
CA LYS A 488 -10.96 -10.49 -10.58
C LYS A 488 -9.60 -10.02 -11.12
N TYR A 489 -8.91 -10.82 -11.94
CA TYR A 489 -7.64 -10.44 -12.55
C TYR A 489 -7.81 -9.23 -13.48
N PHE A 490 -8.82 -9.25 -14.36
CA PHE A 490 -9.11 -8.14 -15.26
C PHE A 490 -9.84 -7.01 -14.53
N ALA A 491 -10.72 -7.33 -13.59
CA ALA A 491 -11.38 -6.32 -12.75
C ALA A 491 -10.38 -5.48 -11.92
N SER A 492 -9.28 -6.08 -11.48
CA SER A 492 -8.19 -5.36 -10.80
C SER A 492 -7.53 -4.32 -11.72
N LYS A 493 -7.35 -4.64 -13.00
CA LYS A 493 -6.79 -3.71 -13.99
C LYS A 493 -7.78 -2.59 -14.34
N PHE A 494 -9.06 -2.94 -14.48
CA PHE A 494 -10.15 -1.97 -14.59
C PHE A 494 -10.15 -0.99 -13.41
N TYR A 495 -9.98 -1.49 -12.19
CA TYR A 495 -9.91 -0.64 -10.99
C TYR A 495 -8.79 0.40 -11.04
N LEU A 496 -7.59 0.03 -11.51
CA LEU A 496 -6.49 0.98 -11.67
C LEU A 496 -6.86 2.12 -12.63
N LEU A 497 -7.54 1.80 -13.75
CA LEU A 497 -8.05 2.82 -14.68
C LEU A 497 -9.17 3.67 -14.04
N ALA A 498 -10.10 3.04 -13.31
CA ALA A 498 -11.20 3.70 -12.63
C ALA A 498 -10.71 4.72 -11.59
N VAL A 499 -9.64 4.40 -10.86
CA VAL A 499 -9.04 5.34 -9.91
C VAL A 499 -8.24 6.42 -10.65
N MET A 500 -7.37 6.02 -11.59
CA MET A 500 -6.37 6.93 -12.17
C MET A 500 -6.98 7.96 -13.14
N LEU A 501 -7.88 7.56 -14.03
CA LEU A 501 -8.44 8.44 -15.07
C LEU A 501 -9.14 9.70 -14.52
N PRO A 502 -10.13 9.62 -13.61
CA PRO A 502 -10.80 10.82 -13.10
C PRO A 502 -9.84 11.73 -12.34
N TRP A 503 -8.85 11.17 -11.63
CA TRP A 503 -7.84 11.97 -10.95
C TRP A 503 -7.01 12.76 -11.94
N LEU A 504 -6.48 12.12 -12.99
CA LEU A 504 -5.68 12.80 -14.01
C LEU A 504 -6.48 13.90 -14.72
N LEU A 505 -7.73 13.61 -15.09
CA LEU A 505 -8.63 14.57 -15.73
C LEU A 505 -8.89 15.78 -14.85
N SER A 506 -9.09 15.59 -13.54
CA SER A 506 -9.28 16.68 -12.57
C SER A 506 -8.07 17.62 -12.44
N ARG A 507 -6.92 17.23 -13.00
CA ARG A 507 -5.67 18.00 -12.97
C ARG A 507 -5.34 18.62 -14.32
N THR A 508 -5.79 18.06 -15.43
CA THR A 508 -5.51 18.61 -16.77
C THR A 508 -6.64 19.45 -17.33
N SER A 509 -7.88 19.17 -16.92
CA SER A 509 -9.04 19.95 -17.31
C SER A 509 -9.15 21.13 -16.34
N GLY A 510 -8.70 22.32 -16.73
CA GLY A 510 -9.00 23.59 -16.03
C GLY A 510 -10.49 23.98 -16.11
N SER A 511 -11.41 23.01 -16.11
CA SER A 511 -12.84 23.22 -16.33
C SER A 511 -13.65 22.28 -15.43
N ARG A 512 -14.49 22.93 -14.62
CA ARG A 512 -15.45 22.34 -13.68
C ARG A 512 -16.12 21.10 -14.28
N VAL A 513 -16.06 19.98 -13.54
CA VAL A 513 -17.00 18.88 -13.71
C VAL A 513 -18.39 19.44 -13.42
N VAL A 514 -19.19 19.58 -14.48
CA VAL A 514 -20.59 20.00 -14.39
C VAL A 514 -21.33 18.91 -13.61
N GLY A 515 -21.92 19.33 -12.48
CA GLY A 515 -22.71 18.47 -11.61
C GLY A 515 -23.86 17.80 -12.36
N VAL A 516 -24.14 16.58 -11.94
CA VAL A 516 -25.32 15.79 -12.25
C VAL A 516 -26.56 16.68 -12.19
N ASN A 517 -27.27 16.81 -13.32
CA ASN A 517 -28.59 17.44 -13.37
C ASN A 517 -29.52 16.71 -12.40
N GLU A 518 -29.87 17.37 -11.30
CA GLU A 518 -31.12 17.07 -10.58
C GLU A 518 -32.27 17.51 -11.49
N GLY A 519 -32.89 16.52 -12.13
CA GLY A 519 -34.14 16.71 -12.85
C GLY A 519 -35.24 17.06 -11.87
N SER A 520 -35.66 18.31 -11.92
CA SER A 520 -36.94 18.82 -11.46
C SER A 520 -38.10 17.97 -12.02
N ALA A 521 -38.91 17.41 -11.13
CA ALA A 521 -40.29 17.03 -11.43
C ALA A 521 -41.20 18.07 -10.76
N GLU A 522 -41.90 18.84 -11.59
CA GLU A 522 -43.19 19.46 -11.24
C GLU A 522 -44.29 18.40 -11.16
#